data_AF-A0A2D0JP76-F1
#
_entry.id   AF-A0A2D0JP76-F1
#
_cell.length_a   1.000
_cell.length_b   1.000
_cell.length_c   1.000
_cell.angle_alpha   90.00
_cell.angle_beta   90.00
_cell.angle_gamma   90.00
#
_symmetry.space_group_name_H-M   'P 1'
#
loop_
_entity.id
_entity.type
_entity.pdbx_description
1 polymer ?
#
loop_
_entity_poly.entity_id
_entity_poly.type
_entity_poly.pdbx_seq_one_letter_code
_entity_poly.pdbx_strand_id
1 'polypeptide(L)'
;MNALELLLNRRSIARLTTPAPEGNELQHILAAGMRAPDHGALRPWHFVVMQGEGIDKFSALLEKAAIEGELGKEVEAKAKNAPYRAPMIITVIAKVVEHAKVPAWEQVVAAGCAVHAMQMAAVAQGFGGIWRSGSWTEDPIVKAGLGCNENDKIVGFLYLGTPELKAPVKVATPDLTQFVSYF
;
A
#
# COMPACT_ATOMS: atom_id res chain seq x y z
N MET A 1 11.00 -18.19 -7.97
CA MET A 1 10.80 -18.25 -6.51
C MET A 1 9.59 -19.12 -6.25
N ASN A 2 9.65 -20.08 -5.33
CA ASN A 2 8.45 -20.83 -4.95
C ASN A 2 7.62 -20.04 -3.92
N ALA A 3 6.36 -20.43 -3.70
CA ALA A 3 5.45 -19.67 -2.84
C ALA A 3 5.91 -19.61 -1.37
N LEU A 4 6.45 -20.71 -0.83
CA LEU A 4 6.92 -20.74 0.55
C LEU A 4 8.18 -19.88 0.73
N GLU A 5 9.09 -19.92 -0.23
CA GLU A 5 10.29 -19.09 -0.27
C GLU A 5 9.91 -17.60 -0.27
N LEU A 6 8.90 -17.19 -1.05
CA LEU A 6 8.35 -15.82 -1.04
C LEU A 6 7.81 -15.45 0.34
N LEU A 7 6.97 -16.29 0.94
CA LEU A 7 6.34 -15.99 2.23
C LEU A 7 7.36 -15.85 3.37
N LEU A 8 8.40 -16.69 3.37
CA LEU A 8 9.42 -16.72 4.42
C LEU A 8 10.54 -15.69 4.21
N ASN A 9 10.77 -15.21 2.98
CA ASN A 9 11.87 -14.30 2.67
C ASN A 9 11.42 -12.95 2.08
N ARG A 10 10.11 -12.68 1.96
CA ARG A 10 9.67 -11.35 1.52
C ARG A 10 10.19 -10.28 2.46
N ARG A 11 10.40 -9.10 1.90
CA ARG A 11 10.72 -7.90 2.65
C ARG A 11 10.28 -6.67 1.87
N SER A 12 10.07 -5.58 2.59
CA SER A 12 9.80 -4.29 1.97
C SER A 12 11.07 -3.72 1.32
N ILE A 13 10.94 -3.23 0.09
CA ILE A 13 12.03 -2.62 -0.67
C ILE A 13 11.73 -1.13 -0.80
N ALA A 14 12.52 -0.29 -0.13
CA ALA A 14 12.27 1.14 -0.04
C ALA A 14 12.90 1.99 -1.16
N ARG A 15 13.96 1.49 -1.80
CA ARG A 15 14.67 2.16 -2.90
C ARG A 15 14.20 1.56 -4.22
N LEU A 16 13.32 2.29 -4.89
CA LEU A 16 12.61 1.86 -6.08
C LEU A 16 12.86 2.87 -7.19
N THR A 17 13.17 2.37 -8.38
CA THR A 17 13.41 3.16 -9.59
C THR A 17 12.60 2.60 -10.75
N THR A 18 12.68 3.24 -11.92
CA THR A 18 12.04 2.80 -13.15
C THR A 18 12.67 1.51 -13.70
N PRO A 19 11.90 0.67 -14.44
CA PRO A 19 10.48 0.83 -14.74
C PRO A 19 9.56 0.45 -13.56
N ALA A 20 8.32 0.93 -13.61
CA ALA A 20 7.23 0.41 -12.80
C ALA A 20 6.61 -0.84 -13.47
N PRO A 21 5.87 -1.69 -12.75
CA PRO A 21 5.09 -2.77 -13.37
C PRO A 21 4.07 -2.21 -14.36
N GLU A 22 3.92 -2.84 -15.52
CA GLU A 22 2.95 -2.43 -16.54
C GLU A 22 2.24 -3.62 -17.20
N GLY A 23 1.20 -3.35 -17.99
CA GLY A 23 0.45 -4.39 -18.71
C GLY A 23 -0.01 -5.54 -17.81
N ASN A 24 0.37 -6.76 -18.19
CA ASN A 24 0.02 -7.98 -17.44
C ASN A 24 0.59 -7.98 -16.01
N GLU A 25 1.74 -7.36 -15.78
CA GLU A 25 2.39 -7.38 -14.46
C GLU A 25 1.57 -6.60 -13.44
N LEU A 26 1.12 -5.40 -13.84
CA LEU A 26 0.20 -4.59 -13.06
C LEU A 26 -1.16 -5.27 -12.87
N GLN A 27 -1.69 -5.91 -13.92
CA GLN A 27 -2.95 -6.65 -13.81
C GLN A 27 -2.84 -7.81 -12.81
N HIS A 28 -1.75 -8.57 -12.83
CA HIS A 28 -1.51 -9.64 -11.85
C HIS A 28 -1.41 -9.09 -10.42
N ILE A 29 -0.76 -7.94 -10.23
CA ILE A 29 -0.68 -7.28 -8.92
C ILE A 29 -2.09 -6.97 -8.42
N LEU A 30 -2.88 -6.21 -9.20
CA LEU A 30 -4.24 -5.82 -8.82
C LEU A 30 -5.15 -7.05 -8.58
N ALA A 31 -5.05 -8.06 -9.44
CA ALA A 31 -5.79 -9.31 -9.30
C ALA A 31 -5.42 -10.06 -8.02
N ALA A 32 -4.13 -10.09 -7.64
CA ALA A 32 -3.71 -10.67 -6.36
C ALA A 32 -4.32 -9.91 -5.17
N GLY A 33 -4.38 -8.58 -5.24
CA GLY A 33 -5.09 -7.75 -4.25
C GLY A 33 -6.55 -8.16 -4.07
N MET A 34 -7.26 -8.42 -5.18
CA MET A 34 -8.66 -8.86 -5.17
C MET A 34 -8.88 -10.31 -4.67
N ARG A 35 -7.81 -11.07 -4.40
CA ARG A 35 -7.89 -12.41 -3.81
C ARG A 35 -7.68 -12.42 -2.30
N ALA A 36 -7.63 -11.24 -1.67
CA ALA A 36 -7.63 -11.11 -0.22
C ALA A 36 -8.83 -11.83 0.42
N PRO A 37 -8.68 -12.36 1.65
CA PRO A 37 -9.80 -12.89 2.42
C PRO A 37 -10.82 -11.78 2.70
N ASP A 38 -12.10 -12.11 2.56
CA ASP A 38 -13.20 -11.13 2.55
C ASP A 38 -14.48 -11.76 3.09
N HIS A 39 -14.79 -11.47 4.35
CA HIS A 39 -15.99 -11.97 5.00
C HIS A 39 -17.22 -11.29 4.39
N GLY A 40 -18.17 -12.11 3.90
CA GLY A 40 -19.34 -11.62 3.20
C GLY A 40 -19.10 -11.26 1.73
N ALA A 41 -17.88 -11.47 1.21
CA ALA A 41 -17.51 -11.18 -0.18
C ALA A 41 -17.86 -9.74 -0.61
N LEU A 42 -17.67 -8.77 0.29
CA LEU A 42 -18.07 -7.38 0.12
C LEU A 42 -17.17 -6.61 -0.85
N ARG A 43 -15.95 -7.11 -1.09
CA ARG A 43 -14.87 -6.47 -1.84
C ARG A 43 -14.65 -5.04 -1.36
N PRO A 44 -14.36 -4.84 -0.06
CA PRO A 44 -14.38 -3.53 0.57
C PRO A 44 -13.14 -2.69 0.24
N TRP A 45 -12.59 -2.78 -0.97
CA TRP A 45 -11.36 -2.11 -1.37
C TRP A 45 -11.53 -1.34 -2.68
N HIS A 46 -10.84 -0.21 -2.75
CA HIS A 46 -10.64 0.57 -3.97
C HIS A 46 -9.15 0.87 -4.14
N PHE A 47 -8.65 0.74 -5.35
CA PHE A 47 -7.23 0.92 -5.67
C PHE A 47 -7.05 2.14 -6.57
N VAL A 48 -6.37 3.17 -6.07
CA VAL A 48 -6.03 4.37 -6.83
C VAL A 48 -4.59 4.24 -7.32
N VAL A 49 -4.42 3.97 -8.60
CA VAL A 49 -3.10 3.78 -9.23
C VAL A 49 -2.57 5.12 -9.72
N MET A 50 -1.35 5.47 -9.32
CA MET A 50 -0.68 6.72 -9.64
C MET A 50 0.69 6.43 -10.27
N GLN A 51 0.90 6.96 -11.47
CA GLN A 51 2.14 6.87 -12.25
C GLN A 51 2.23 8.12 -13.15
N GLY A 52 3.45 8.59 -13.46
CA GLY A 52 3.65 9.80 -14.24
C GLY A 52 2.96 11.01 -13.59
N GLU A 53 2.10 11.71 -14.33
CA GLU A 53 1.31 12.85 -13.82
C GLU A 53 0.46 12.51 -12.58
N GLY A 54 0.11 11.23 -12.37
CA GLY A 54 -0.58 10.79 -11.16
C GLY A 54 0.27 10.98 -9.89
N ILE A 55 1.59 10.82 -10.00
CA ILE A 55 2.54 11.07 -8.91
C ILE A 55 2.61 12.58 -8.62
N ASP A 56 2.63 13.42 -9.65
CA ASP A 56 2.64 14.87 -9.50
C ASP A 56 1.37 15.37 -8.78
N LYS A 57 0.20 14.84 -9.17
CA LYS A 57 -1.08 15.14 -8.52
C LYS A 57 -1.08 14.73 -7.04
N PHE A 58 -0.52 13.55 -6.73
CA PHE A 58 -0.44 13.10 -5.35
C PHE A 58 0.56 13.93 -4.53
N SER A 59 1.67 14.34 -5.12
CA SER A 59 2.65 15.25 -4.51
C SER A 59 2.01 16.58 -4.14
N ALA A 60 1.28 17.19 -5.09
CA ALA A 60 0.56 18.43 -4.86
C ALA A 60 -0.53 18.28 -3.78
N LEU A 61 -1.21 17.12 -3.73
CA LEU A 61 -2.21 16.84 -2.70
C LEU A 61 -1.59 16.79 -1.29
N LEU A 62 -0.46 16.08 -1.13
CA LEU A 62 0.23 16.00 0.15
C LEU A 62 0.83 17.36 0.56
N GLU A 63 1.41 18.11 -0.38
CA GLU A 63 1.91 19.47 -0.13
C GLU A 63 0.78 20.42 0.31
N LYS A 64 -0.37 20.37 -0.38
CA LYS A 64 -1.57 21.13 0.01
C LYS A 64 -2.01 20.82 1.44
N ALA A 65 -2.11 19.54 1.78
CA ALA A 65 -2.50 19.11 3.13
C ALA A 65 -1.50 19.62 4.19
N ALA A 66 -0.20 19.58 3.90
CA ALA A 66 0.83 20.10 4.80
C ALA A 66 0.72 21.61 5.03
N ILE A 67 0.44 22.38 3.97
CA ILE A 67 0.30 23.84 4.02
C ILE A 67 -0.96 24.24 4.79
N GLU A 68 -2.11 23.67 4.45
CA GLU A 68 -3.39 24.00 5.10
C GLU A 68 -3.45 23.52 6.55
N GLY A 69 -2.73 22.44 6.87
CA GLY A 69 -2.53 21.98 8.25
C GLY A 69 -1.48 22.77 9.04
N GLU A 70 -0.83 23.78 8.45
CA GLU A 70 0.22 24.60 9.07
C GLU A 70 1.37 23.77 9.68
N LEU A 71 1.72 22.64 9.07
CA LEU A 71 2.67 21.66 9.63
C LEU A 71 4.14 22.11 9.56
N GLY A 72 4.40 23.25 8.94
CA GLY A 72 5.71 23.88 8.81
C GLY A 72 6.52 23.44 7.59
N LYS A 73 7.45 24.32 7.19
CA LYS A 73 8.23 24.23 5.94
C LYS A 73 8.96 22.90 5.73
N GLU A 74 9.47 22.29 6.80
CA GLU A 74 10.16 21.00 6.70
C GLU A 74 9.18 19.87 6.33
N VAL A 75 7.98 19.87 6.92
CA VAL A 75 6.94 18.87 6.64
C VAL A 75 6.38 19.08 5.24
N GLU A 76 6.14 20.33 4.83
CA GLU A 76 5.74 20.69 3.46
C GLU A 76 6.72 20.11 2.43
N ALA A 77 8.02 20.32 2.61
CA ALA A 77 9.05 19.80 1.71
C ALA A 77 9.09 18.26 1.71
N LYS A 78 8.95 17.60 2.87
CA LYS A 78 8.90 16.13 2.95
C LYS A 78 7.64 15.56 2.29
N ALA A 79 6.49 16.23 2.44
CA ALA A 79 5.22 15.86 1.85
C ALA A 79 5.30 15.91 0.32
N LYS A 80 5.77 17.04 -0.22
CA LYS A 80 5.99 17.24 -1.65
C LYS A 80 6.88 16.16 -2.26
N ASN A 81 7.99 15.83 -1.59
CA ASN A 81 8.96 14.86 -2.12
C ASN A 81 8.57 13.40 -1.87
N ALA A 82 7.57 13.12 -1.03
CA ALA A 82 7.25 11.75 -0.64
C ALA A 82 6.86 10.85 -1.82
N PRO A 83 6.00 11.29 -2.76
CA PRO A 83 5.53 10.42 -3.84
C PRO A 83 6.62 9.99 -4.83
N TYR A 84 7.65 10.82 -5.04
CA TYR A 84 8.73 10.55 -6.01
C TYR A 84 9.72 9.44 -5.57
N ARG A 85 9.49 8.78 -4.42
CA ARG A 85 10.34 7.66 -3.95
C ARG A 85 10.12 6.36 -4.71
N ALA A 86 9.13 6.30 -5.60
CA ALA A 86 8.90 5.17 -6.50
C ALA A 86 8.22 5.66 -7.79
N PRO A 87 8.39 4.95 -8.91
CA PRO A 87 7.76 5.32 -10.17
C PRO A 87 6.23 5.07 -10.19
N MET A 88 5.71 4.26 -9.27
CA MET A 88 4.27 3.99 -9.12
C MET A 88 3.87 3.92 -7.65
N ILE A 89 2.66 4.40 -7.35
CA ILE A 89 2.00 4.24 -6.05
C ILE A 89 0.59 3.71 -6.28
N ILE A 90 0.19 2.72 -5.50
CA ILE A 90 -1.21 2.28 -5.40
C ILE A 90 -1.70 2.66 -4.01
N THR A 91 -2.59 3.65 -3.91
CA THR A 91 -3.33 3.87 -2.66
C THR A 91 -4.43 2.84 -2.55
N VAL A 92 -4.52 2.19 -1.40
CA VAL A 92 -5.61 1.26 -1.09
C VAL A 92 -6.53 1.92 -0.07
N ILE A 93 -7.80 1.99 -0.44
CA ILE A 93 -8.87 2.58 0.37
C ILE A 93 -9.81 1.44 0.73
N ALA A 94 -10.05 1.22 2.02
CA ALA A 94 -11.15 0.41 2.49
C ALA A 94 -12.46 1.19 2.31
N LYS A 95 -13.35 0.71 1.43
CA LYS A 95 -14.70 1.27 1.22
C LYS A 95 -15.66 0.65 2.22
N VAL A 96 -15.64 1.19 3.44
CA VAL A 96 -16.35 0.59 4.58
C VAL A 96 -17.84 0.87 4.48
N VAL A 97 -18.64 -0.20 4.54
CA VAL A 97 -20.11 -0.12 4.58
C VAL A 97 -20.63 -0.68 5.90
N GLU A 98 -21.76 -0.13 6.36
CA GLU A 98 -22.48 -0.75 7.48
C GLU A 98 -23.03 -2.10 7.05
N HIS A 99 -22.77 -3.14 7.85
CA HIS A 99 -23.18 -4.49 7.52
C HIS A 99 -23.55 -5.28 8.77
N ALA A 100 -24.70 -5.97 8.73
CA ALA A 100 -25.29 -6.64 9.89
C ALA A 100 -24.41 -7.75 10.50
N LYS A 101 -23.50 -8.35 9.70
CA LYS A 101 -22.65 -9.48 10.11
C LYS A 101 -21.15 -9.26 9.97
N VAL A 102 -20.75 -8.17 9.30
CA VAL A 102 -19.34 -7.94 8.94
C VAL A 102 -18.94 -6.58 9.52
N PRO A 103 -18.30 -6.55 10.70
CA PRO A 103 -17.92 -5.29 11.33
C PRO A 103 -16.88 -4.54 10.49
N ALA A 104 -16.84 -3.22 10.66
CA ALA A 104 -15.96 -2.33 9.90
C ALA A 104 -14.47 -2.74 9.95
N TRP A 105 -13.99 -3.23 11.11
CA TRP A 105 -12.59 -3.61 11.26
C TRP A 105 -12.20 -4.80 10.38
N GLU A 106 -13.11 -5.76 10.15
CA GLU A 106 -12.86 -6.89 9.24
C GLU A 106 -12.70 -6.43 7.79
N GLN A 107 -13.50 -5.45 7.38
CA GLN A 107 -13.41 -4.84 6.05
C GLN A 107 -12.08 -4.10 5.85
N VAL A 108 -11.63 -3.38 6.89
CA VAL A 108 -10.31 -2.70 6.89
C VAL A 108 -9.16 -3.71 6.84
N VAL A 109 -9.24 -4.80 7.61
CA VAL A 109 -8.24 -5.88 7.58
C VAL A 109 -8.20 -6.54 6.20
N ALA A 110 -9.35 -6.81 5.58
CA ALA A 110 -9.44 -7.37 4.23
C ALA A 110 -8.74 -6.47 3.19
N ALA A 111 -8.95 -5.15 3.24
CA ALA A 111 -8.22 -4.19 2.41
C ALA A 111 -6.70 -4.16 2.72
N GLY A 112 -6.30 -4.30 3.99
CA GLY A 112 -4.89 -4.45 4.37
C GLY A 112 -4.25 -5.71 3.78
N CYS A 113 -4.97 -6.84 3.79
CA CYS A 113 -4.54 -8.05 3.12
C CYS A 113 -4.39 -7.85 1.61
N ALA A 114 -5.23 -7.03 0.98
CA ALA A 114 -5.10 -6.69 -0.43
C ALA A 114 -3.78 -5.94 -0.71
N VAL A 115 -3.37 -4.97 0.12
CA VAL A 115 -2.06 -4.31 0.00
C VAL A 115 -0.93 -5.32 0.05
N HIS A 116 -0.99 -6.23 1.02
CA HIS A 116 0.03 -7.25 1.23
C HIS A 116 0.12 -8.24 0.07
N ALA A 117 -1.03 -8.68 -0.47
CA ALA A 117 -1.09 -9.54 -1.63
C ALA A 117 -0.51 -8.87 -2.88
N MET A 118 -0.83 -7.59 -3.10
CA MET A 118 -0.25 -6.78 -4.19
C MET A 118 1.27 -6.65 -4.06
N GLN A 119 1.78 -6.37 -2.85
CA GLN A 119 3.22 -6.30 -2.61
C GLN A 119 3.91 -7.62 -2.93
N MET A 120 3.35 -8.74 -2.48
CA MET A 120 3.89 -10.08 -2.77
C MET A 120 3.87 -10.40 -4.26
N ALA A 121 2.79 -10.04 -4.97
CA ALA A 121 2.67 -10.24 -6.41
C ALA A 121 3.70 -9.40 -7.19
N ALA A 122 4.03 -8.20 -6.73
CA ALA A 122 5.11 -7.41 -7.31
C ALA A 122 6.46 -8.13 -7.15
N VAL A 123 6.77 -8.62 -5.94
CA VAL A 123 8.00 -9.37 -5.65
C VAL A 123 8.10 -10.67 -6.46
N ALA A 124 6.98 -11.39 -6.61
CA ALA A 124 6.94 -12.63 -7.39
C ALA A 124 7.29 -12.41 -8.88
N GLN A 125 7.11 -11.18 -9.38
CA GLN A 125 7.37 -10.77 -10.75
C GLN A 125 8.70 -10.02 -10.91
N GLY A 126 9.52 -9.92 -9.86
CA GLY A 126 10.84 -9.28 -9.90
C GLY A 126 10.86 -7.79 -9.55
N PHE A 127 9.70 -7.21 -9.21
CA PHE A 127 9.61 -5.83 -8.72
C PHE A 127 9.78 -5.75 -7.20
N GLY A 128 9.96 -4.54 -6.69
CA GLY A 128 9.94 -4.24 -5.27
C GLY A 128 8.68 -3.50 -4.87
N GLY A 129 8.39 -3.56 -3.57
CA GLY A 129 7.35 -2.72 -3.00
C GLY A 129 7.56 -2.44 -1.53
N ILE A 130 7.02 -1.31 -1.09
CA ILE A 130 6.93 -0.94 0.33
C ILE A 130 5.56 -0.35 0.62
N TRP A 131 4.86 -0.95 1.57
CA TRP A 131 3.63 -0.38 2.13
C TRP A 131 4.01 0.72 3.12
N ARG A 132 3.58 1.95 2.83
CA ARG A 132 3.70 3.10 3.72
C ARG A 132 2.33 3.58 4.15
N SER A 133 2.25 4.11 5.36
CA SER A 133 1.10 4.84 5.89
C SER A 133 1.59 6.20 6.40
N GLY A 134 1.18 6.61 7.60
CA GLY A 134 1.52 7.90 8.21
C GLY A 134 0.27 8.77 8.37
N SER A 135 0.44 9.96 8.94
CA SER A 135 -0.67 10.89 9.23
C SER A 135 -1.55 11.20 8.00
N TRP A 136 -0.97 11.13 6.80
CA TRP A 136 -1.69 11.33 5.53
C TRP A 136 -2.86 10.37 5.31
N THR A 137 -2.90 9.20 5.95
CA THR A 137 -4.03 8.27 5.79
C THR A 137 -5.31 8.76 6.47
N GLU A 138 -5.18 9.60 7.49
CA GLU A 138 -6.29 10.17 8.26
C GLU A 138 -6.53 11.66 7.95
N ASP A 139 -5.64 12.28 7.17
CA ASP A 139 -5.76 13.69 6.80
C ASP A 139 -7.02 13.94 5.94
N PRO A 140 -7.89 14.90 6.32
CA PRO A 140 -9.16 15.13 5.64
C PRO A 140 -8.99 15.62 4.20
N ILE A 141 -7.95 16.41 3.90
CA ILE A 141 -7.68 16.92 2.56
C ILE A 141 -7.22 15.77 1.66
N VAL A 142 -6.32 14.92 2.17
CA VAL A 142 -5.85 13.72 1.45
C VAL A 142 -6.99 12.75 1.20
N LYS A 143 -7.81 12.47 2.22
CA LYS A 143 -9.01 11.61 2.08
C LYS A 143 -9.97 12.17 1.02
N ALA A 144 -10.31 13.45 1.08
CA ALA A 144 -11.18 14.08 0.10
C ALA A 144 -10.59 14.06 -1.32
N GLY A 145 -9.30 14.37 -1.46
CA GLY A 145 -8.59 14.37 -2.74
C GLY A 145 -8.49 13.00 -3.40
N LEU A 146 -8.59 11.92 -2.61
CA LEU A 146 -8.61 10.54 -3.08
C LEU A 146 -10.03 9.96 -3.20
N GLY A 147 -11.08 10.76 -2.99
CA GLY A 147 -12.47 10.32 -3.12
C GLY A 147 -12.96 9.40 -1.99
N CYS A 148 -12.37 9.52 -0.79
CA CYS A 148 -12.87 8.84 0.39
C CYS A 148 -14.18 9.47 0.86
N ASN A 149 -15.15 8.63 1.18
CA ASN A 149 -16.31 8.97 1.99
C ASN A 149 -15.92 9.03 3.48
N GLU A 150 -16.84 9.47 4.33
CA GLU A 150 -16.64 9.62 5.78
C GLU A 150 -16.10 8.34 6.45
N ASN A 151 -16.73 7.20 6.15
CA ASN A 151 -16.40 5.91 6.75
C ASN A 151 -15.20 5.21 6.11
N ASP A 152 -14.75 5.67 4.94
CA ASP A 152 -13.64 5.05 4.24
C ASP A 152 -12.33 5.24 4.99
N LYS A 153 -11.44 4.24 4.89
CA LYS A 153 -10.12 4.26 5.52
C LYS A 153 -9.04 4.07 4.46
N ILE A 154 -8.07 4.98 4.39
CA ILE A 154 -6.88 4.73 3.59
C ILE A 154 -6.03 3.72 4.38
N VAL A 155 -5.93 2.48 3.91
CA VAL A 155 -5.11 1.45 4.59
C VAL A 155 -3.63 1.64 4.27
N GLY A 156 -3.32 2.29 3.14
CA GLY A 156 -2.02 2.91 2.92
C GLY A 156 -1.64 3.04 1.45
N PHE A 157 -0.39 3.42 1.26
CA PHE A 157 0.24 3.78 -0.01
C PHE A 157 1.28 2.71 -0.34
N LEU A 158 1.00 1.87 -1.33
CA LEU A 158 1.92 0.84 -1.81
C LEU A 158 2.80 1.43 -2.90
N TYR A 159 4.05 1.74 -2.57
CA TYR A 159 5.05 2.21 -3.52
C TYR A 159 5.61 1.00 -4.27
N LEU A 160 5.66 1.06 -5.61
CA LEU A 160 6.08 -0.03 -6.49
C LEU A 160 7.09 0.46 -7.54
N GLY A 161 8.04 -0.40 -7.89
CA GLY A 161 9.03 -0.14 -8.92
C GLY A 161 10.11 -1.20 -8.99
N THR A 162 11.13 -0.96 -9.80
CA THR A 162 12.31 -1.82 -9.89
C THR A 162 13.25 -1.56 -8.70
N PRO A 163 13.68 -2.58 -7.94
CA PRO A 163 14.66 -2.39 -6.87
C PRO A 163 15.99 -1.85 -7.38
N GLU A 164 16.49 -0.74 -6.84
CA GLU A 164 17.83 -0.22 -7.20
C GLU A 164 18.96 -1.19 -6.82
N LEU A 165 18.79 -1.86 -5.68
CA LEU A 165 19.73 -2.84 -5.17
C LEU A 165 19.05 -4.19 -5.13
N LYS A 166 19.74 -5.20 -5.68
CA LYS A 166 19.34 -6.59 -5.44
C LYS A 166 19.44 -6.85 -3.93
N ALA A 167 18.30 -7.16 -3.36
CA ALA A 167 18.19 -7.53 -1.97
C ALA A 167 19.10 -8.72 -1.63
N PRO A 168 19.91 -8.70 -0.54
CA PRO A 168 20.51 -9.93 -0.04
C PRO A 168 19.42 -10.98 0.22
N VAL A 169 19.75 -12.22 -0.14
CA VAL A 169 18.81 -13.30 -0.49
C VAL A 169 18.09 -13.93 0.71
N LYS A 170 18.50 -13.65 1.96
CA LYS A 170 17.92 -14.31 3.14
C LYS A 170 17.54 -13.32 4.25
N VAL A 171 16.29 -13.43 4.69
CA VAL A 171 15.77 -12.77 5.89
C VAL A 171 16.05 -13.67 7.09
N ALA A 172 16.40 -13.09 8.24
CA ALA A 172 16.55 -13.85 9.47
C ALA A 172 15.22 -14.51 9.84
N THR A 173 15.25 -15.82 10.09
CA THR A 173 14.07 -16.55 10.54
C THR A 173 13.70 -16.07 11.95
N PRO A 174 12.45 -15.60 12.18
CA PRO A 174 12.04 -15.13 13.49
C PRO A 174 11.95 -16.30 14.48
N ASP A 175 12.29 -16.05 15.74
CA ASP A 175 11.99 -16.98 16.85
C ASP A 175 10.50 -16.89 17.19
N LEU A 176 9.80 -18.01 17.03
CA LEU A 176 8.34 -18.09 17.22
C LEU A 176 7.95 -18.24 18.70
N THR A 177 8.90 -18.56 19.59
CA THR A 177 8.65 -18.97 20.97
C THR A 177 7.86 -17.92 21.77
N GLN A 178 8.08 -16.63 21.49
CA GLN A 178 7.40 -15.53 22.19
C GLN A 178 6.04 -15.15 21.60
N PHE A 179 5.67 -15.70 20.43
CA PHE A 179 4.49 -15.27 19.65
C PHE A 179 3.46 -16.37 19.43
N VAL A 180 3.71 -17.59 19.90
CA VAL A 180 2.84 -18.77 19.68
C VAL A 180 2.54 -19.46 21.01
N SER A 181 1.27 -19.81 21.24
CA SER A 181 0.83 -20.61 22.39
C SER A 181 -0.06 -21.75 21.92
N TYR A 182 0.05 -22.92 22.56
CA TYR A 182 -0.79 -24.09 22.30
C TYR A 182 -1.74 -24.27 23.48
N PHE A 183 -3.03 -24.36 23.19
CA PHE A 183 -4.09 -24.67 24.17
C PHE A 183 -4.36 -26.17 24.22
#